data_AF-S2EQ66-F1
#
_entry.id   AF-S2EQ66-F1
#
_cell.length_a   1.000
_cell.length_b   1.000
_cell.length_c   1.000
_cell.angle_alpha   90.00
_cell.angle_beta   90.00
_cell.angle_gamma   90.00
#
_symmetry.space_group_name_H-M   'P 1'
#
loop_
_entity.id
_entity.type
_entity.pdbx_description
1 polymer ?
#
loop_
_entity_poly.entity_id
_entity_poly.type
_entity_poly.pdbx_seq_one_letter_code
_entity_poly.pdbx_strand_id
1 'polypeptide(L)' 'MAKKIDNKRHQELLKEKEEMEKNRPHDIDAMRRWKHSMTKILEELELFKK' A
#
# COMPACT_ATOMS: atom_id res chain seq x y z
N MET A 1 16.58 -15.12 -11.76
CA MET A 1 16.67 -14.83 -10.31
C MET A 1 15.81 -13.60 -9.96
N ALA A 2 14.48 -13.64 -10.14
CA ALA A 2 13.60 -12.47 -9.90
C ALA A 2 12.64 -12.64 -8.70
N LYS A 3 12.21 -13.88 -8.41
CA LYS A 3 11.18 -14.18 -7.38
C LYS A 3 11.43 -13.65 -5.96
N LYS A 4 12.69 -13.42 -5.55
CA LYS A 4 13.00 -12.94 -4.19
C LYS A 4 12.75 -11.44 -4.01
N ILE A 5 12.97 -10.64 -5.06
CA ILE A 5 12.78 -9.18 -5.01
C ILE A 5 11.28 -8.87 -5.00
N ASP A 6 10.52 -9.59 -5.83
CA ASP A 6 9.06 -9.46 -5.92
C ASP A 6 8.39 -9.76 -4.57
N ASN A 7 8.83 -10.81 -3.88
CA ASN A 7 8.28 -11.16 -2.57
C ASN A 7 8.64 -10.13 -1.48
N LYS A 8 9.84 -9.52 -1.54
CA LYS A 8 10.24 -8.48 -0.59
C LYS A 8 9.37 -7.22 -0.76
N ARG A 9 9.20 -6.75 -2.00
CA ARG A 9 8.35 -5.59 -2.29
C ARG A 9 6.88 -5.85 -1.93
N HIS A 10 6.38 -7.06 -2.20
CA HIS A 10 5.03 -7.46 -1.79
C HIS A 10 4.83 -7.37 -0.26
N GLN A 11 5.79 -7.87 0.53
CA GLN A 11 5.73 -7.77 1.99
C GLN A 11 5.83 -6.31 2.49
N GLU A 12 6.67 -5.49 1.85
CA GLU A 12 6.77 -4.05 2.16
C GLU A 12 5.44 -3.34 1.91
N LEU A 13 4.79 -3.59 0.77
CA LEU A 13 3.48 -3.02 0.45
C LEU A 13 2.38 -3.43 1.42
N LEU A 14 2.38 -4.70 1.87
CA LEU A 14 1.44 -5.16 2.90
C LEU A 14 1.65 -4.42 4.23
N LYS A 15 2.91 -4.19 4.61
CA LYS A 15 3.26 -3.43 5.82
C LYS A 15 2.86 -1.95 5.69
N GLU A 16 3.17 -1.32 4.56
CA GLU A 16 2.78 0.07 4.28
C GLU A 16 1.25 0.24 4.30
N LYS A 17 0.50 -0.71 3.72
CA LYS A 17 -0.96 -0.75 3.78
C LYS A 17 -1.45 -0.78 5.23
N GLU A 18 -0.93 -1.69 6.05
CA GLU A 18 -1.34 -1.83 7.45
C GLU A 18 -1.02 -0.57 8.26
N GLU A 19 0.16 0.01 8.06
CA GLU A 19 0.57 1.24 8.73
C GLU A 19 -0.30 2.44 8.33
N MET A 20 -0.66 2.54 7.06
CA MET A 20 -1.61 3.54 6.58
C MET A 20 -3.01 3.33 7.18
N GLU A 21 -3.50 2.09 7.28
CA GLU A 21 -4.80 1.80 7.91
C GLU A 21 -4.81 2.19 9.40
N LYS A 22 -3.71 1.95 10.11
CA LYS A 22 -3.55 2.38 11.52
C LYS A 22 -3.52 3.91 11.67
N ASN A 23 -2.92 4.61 10.71
CA ASN A 23 -2.79 6.07 10.71
C ASN A 23 -3.86 6.75 9.86
N ARG A 24 -5.03 6.13 9.70
CA ARG A 24 -6.12 6.72 8.92
C ARG A 24 -6.54 8.06 9.52
N PRO A 25 -6.39 9.18 8.80
CA PRO A 25 -6.73 10.48 9.33
C PRO A 25 -8.24 10.67 9.39
N HIS A 26 -8.67 11.55 10.29
CA HIS A 26 -10.07 11.95 10.44
C HIS A 26 -10.40 13.27 9.72
N ASP A 27 -9.38 14.09 9.44
CA ASP A 27 -9.52 15.33 8.67
C ASP A 27 -9.82 15.04 7.19
N ILE A 28 -10.67 15.87 6.57
CA ILE A 28 -11.17 15.66 5.20
C ILE A 28 -10.05 15.79 4.16
N ASP A 29 -9.20 16.80 4.28
CA ASP A 29 -8.09 17.02 3.33
C ASP A 29 -7.00 15.96 3.50
N ALA A 30 -6.72 15.58 4.74
CA ALA A 30 -5.85 14.47 5.05
C ALA A 30 -6.40 13.14 4.53
N MET A 31 -7.72 12.89 4.65
CA MET A 31 -8.38 11.70 4.10
C MET A 31 -8.27 11.63 2.58
N ARG A 32 -8.35 12.76 1.87
CA ARG A 32 -8.18 12.79 0.42
C ARG A 32 -6.78 12.33 0.01
N ARG A 33 -5.75 12.84 0.68
CA ARG A 33 -4.35 12.41 0.45
C ARG A 33 -4.14 10.95 0.84
N TRP A 34 -4.69 10.54 1.98
CA TRP A 34 -4.63 9.17 2.46
C TRP A 34 -5.28 8.19 1.48
N LYS A 35 -6.46 8.51 0.96
CA LYS A 35 -7.15 7.68 -0.05
C LYS A 35 -6.29 7.54 -1.30
N HIS A 36 -5.71 8.64 -1.80
CA HIS A 36 -4.83 8.61 -2.98
C HIS A 36 -3.61 7.70 -2.78
N SER A 37 -2.93 7.83 -1.65
CA SER A 37 -1.78 6.98 -1.32
C SER A 37 -2.18 5.51 -1.11
N MET A 38 -3.31 5.25 -0.46
CA MET A 38 -3.84 3.90 -0.25
C MET A 38 -4.19 3.22 -1.58
N THR A 39 -4.83 3.95 -2.50
CA THR A 39 -5.16 3.43 -3.84
C THR A 39 -3.89 2.99 -4.59
N LYS A 40 -2.81 3.77 -4.54
CA LYS A 40 -1.53 3.37 -5.19
C LYS A 40 -0.94 2.08 -4.63
N ILE A 41 -0.96 1.93 -3.29
CA ILE A 41 -0.48 0.70 -2.64
C ILE A 41 -1.32 -0.50 -3.09
N LEU A 42 -2.64 -0.34 -3.18
CA LEU A 42 -3.54 -1.39 -3.64
C LEU A 42 -3.30 -1.75 -5.11
N GLU A 43 -3.13 -0.76 -5.99
CA GLU A 43 -2.80 -0.98 -7.41
C GLU A 43 -1.48 -1.75 -7.56
N GLU A 44 -0.43 -1.39 -6.81
CA GLU A 44 0.83 -2.14 -6.82
C GLU A 44 0.65 -3.58 -6.29
N LEU A 45 -0.14 -3.78 -5.22
CA LEU A 45 -0.44 -5.11 -4.69
C LEU A 45 -1.18 -6.00 -5.69
N GLU A 46 -2.04 -5.43 -6.54
CA GLU A 46 -2.73 -6.18 -7.59
C GLU A 46 -1.78 -6.75 -8.64
N LEU A 47 -0.63 -6.10 -8.89
CA LEU A 47 0.39 -6.60 -9.82
C LEU A 47 1.03 -7.91 -9.32
N PHE A 48 1.00 -8.18 -8.01
CA PHE A 48 1.52 -9.42 -7.41
C PHE A 48 0.50 -10.57 -7.37
N LYS A 49 -0.77 -10.32 -7.71
CA LYS A 49 -1.82 -11.37 -7.76
C LYS A 49 -1.82 -12.17 -9.08
N LYS A 50 -0.85 -11.94 -9.96
CA LYS A 50 -0.73 -12.52 -11.31
C LYS A 50 0.21 -13.72 -11.33
#